data_AF-A0A9Q0NAC3-F1
#
_entry.id   AF-A0A9Q0NAC3-F1
#
_cell.length_a   1.000
_cell.length_b   1.000
_cell.length_c   1.000
_cell.angle_alpha   90.00
_cell.angle_beta   90.00
_cell.angle_gamma   90.00
#
_symmetry.space_group_name_H-M   'P 1'
#
loop_
_entity.id
_entity.type
_entity.pdbx_description
1 polymer ?
#
loop_
_entity_poly.entity_id
_entity_poly.type
_entity_poly.pdbx_seq_one_letter_code
_entity_poly.pdbx_strand_id
1 'polypeptide(L)'
;MLSTQNRYVCLLCVGIIVLYFVFMRFTTSKSDTSSQFTANTANTANTIEHYQNDALLTPKTYHPKYLHDWVPAPTVPESPRMPGELGKAVILPAELEAESKERFTEHEFNIVVSDMISTNRSLADVRDPECLKIKYAPKLPTTSIIIIFHNEAWSTLVRSLWSIINRSPKDLVKEIILVDDKSTFDYLGQQLDDYVETLPIPVKIIRMEDRLGLIKARLRGAEVSRVKKRMLISDD
;
A
#
# COMPACT_ATOMS: atom_id res chain seq x y z
N MET A 1 -28.04 -13.08 -73.71
CA MET A 1 -28.65 -13.58 -72.46
C MET A 1 -27.57 -14.24 -71.63
N LEU A 2 -27.61 -14.04 -70.30
CA LEU A 2 -26.69 -14.50 -69.25
C LEU A 2 -25.43 -13.64 -69.02
N SER A 3 -25.34 -13.08 -67.81
CA SER A 3 -24.13 -12.98 -66.96
C SER A 3 -23.99 -11.68 -66.15
N THR A 4 -25.09 -11.17 -65.58
CA THR A 4 -25.02 -10.20 -64.46
C THR A 4 -25.71 -10.70 -63.19
N GLN A 5 -26.67 -11.64 -63.27
CA GLN A 5 -27.22 -12.31 -62.08
C GLN A 5 -26.27 -13.34 -61.43
N ASN A 6 -25.37 -13.99 -62.19
CA ASN A 6 -24.47 -15.03 -61.65
C ASN A 6 -23.28 -14.51 -60.82
N ARG A 7 -22.92 -13.21 -60.93
CA ARG A 7 -21.80 -12.66 -60.15
C ARG A 7 -22.21 -12.33 -58.71
N TYR A 8 -23.46 -11.89 -58.48
CA TYR A 8 -23.97 -11.60 -57.14
C TYR A 8 -24.32 -12.87 -56.36
N VAL A 9 -24.84 -13.92 -57.03
CA VAL A 9 -25.09 -15.22 -56.40
C VAL A 9 -23.77 -15.86 -55.94
N CYS A 10 -22.69 -15.74 -56.72
CA CYS A 10 -21.39 -16.30 -56.34
C CYS A 10 -20.76 -15.56 -55.14
N LEU A 11 -20.86 -14.23 -55.08
CA LEU A 11 -20.35 -13.43 -53.95
C LEU A 11 -21.13 -13.66 -52.65
N LEU A 12 -22.45 -13.83 -52.71
CA LEU A 12 -23.27 -14.16 -51.54
C LEU A 12 -22.98 -15.58 -51.02
N CYS A 13 -22.76 -16.56 -51.90
CA CYS A 13 -22.44 -17.92 -51.49
C CYS A 13 -21.07 -18.02 -50.80
N VAL A 14 -20.04 -17.31 -51.29
CA VAL A 14 -18.72 -17.30 -50.64
C VAL A 14 -18.78 -16.60 -49.27
N GLY A 15 -19.54 -15.50 -49.14
CA GLY A 15 -19.73 -14.81 -47.87
C GLY A 15 -20.42 -15.65 -46.79
N ILE A 16 -21.46 -16.40 -47.17
CA ILE A 16 -22.19 -17.31 -46.26
C ILE A 16 -21.30 -18.49 -45.83
N ILE A 17 -20.49 -19.04 -46.74
CA ILE A 17 -19.56 -20.13 -46.41
C ILE A 17 -18.47 -19.65 -45.44
N VAL A 18 -17.90 -18.47 -45.64
CA VAL A 18 -16.89 -17.90 -44.73
C VAL A 18 -17.49 -17.60 -43.35
N LEU A 19 -18.70 -17.04 -43.29
CA LEU A 19 -19.41 -16.81 -42.02
C LEU A 19 -19.77 -18.13 -41.31
N TYR A 20 -20.17 -19.17 -42.05
CA TYR A 20 -20.45 -20.49 -41.48
C TYR A 20 -19.18 -21.15 -40.92
N PHE A 21 -18.04 -21.04 -41.61
CA PHE A 21 -16.76 -21.55 -41.12
C PHE A 21 -16.24 -20.78 -39.90
N VAL A 22 -16.40 -19.45 -39.85
CA VAL A 22 -16.06 -18.64 -38.67
C VAL A 22 -16.97 -18.98 -37.49
N PHE A 23 -18.28 -19.15 -37.73
CA PHE A 23 -19.23 -19.54 -36.69
C PHE A 23 -18.95 -20.96 -36.16
N MET A 24 -18.67 -21.94 -37.03
CA MET A 24 -18.26 -23.30 -36.63
C MET A 24 -16.93 -23.31 -35.86
N ARG A 25 -15.98 -22.43 -36.18
CA ARG A 25 -14.73 -22.25 -35.42
C ARG A 25 -14.96 -21.58 -34.06
N PHE A 26 -16.02 -20.77 -33.93
CA PHE A 26 -16.40 -20.13 -32.67
C PHE A 26 -17.18 -21.09 -31.74
N THR A 27 -17.97 -22.01 -32.29
CA THR A 27 -18.75 -22.99 -31.50
C THR A 27 -17.94 -24.22 -31.06
N THR A 28 -16.78 -24.48 -31.67
CA THR A 28 -15.90 -25.63 -31.34
C THR A 28 -14.86 -25.33 -30.25
N SER A 29 -14.90 -24.15 -29.62
CA SER A 29 -14.03 -23.79 -28.48
C SER A 29 -14.70 -23.96 -27.11
N LYS A 30 -15.73 -24.82 -26.99
CA LYS A 30 -16.47 -25.01 -25.73
C LYS A 30 -16.69 -26.48 -25.38
N SER A 31 -15.58 -27.19 -25.20
CA SER A 31 -15.44 -28.52 -24.56
C SER A 31 -13.93 -28.77 -24.51
N ASP A 32 -13.20 -28.72 -23.40
CA ASP A 32 -13.38 -29.45 -22.15
C ASP A 32 -12.63 -28.73 -21.02
N THR A 33 -13.30 -28.39 -19.92
CA THR A 33 -12.61 -27.90 -18.70
C THR A 33 -13.39 -28.28 -17.43
N SER A 34 -14.07 -29.43 -17.46
CA SER A 34 -14.86 -29.93 -16.33
C SER A 34 -14.33 -31.25 -15.73
N SER A 35 -13.30 -31.85 -16.34
CA SER A 35 -12.72 -33.13 -15.88
C SER A 35 -11.40 -32.99 -15.11
N GLN A 36 -10.84 -31.77 -15.01
CA GLN A 36 -9.62 -31.48 -14.22
C GLN A 36 -9.90 -30.83 -12.86
N PHE A 37 -11.16 -30.51 -12.53
CA PHE A 37 -11.51 -29.77 -11.31
C PHE A 37 -11.57 -30.66 -10.05
N THR A 38 -11.70 -31.98 -10.17
CA THR A 38 -11.80 -32.88 -9.00
C THR A 38 -10.46 -33.44 -8.51
N ALA A 39 -9.38 -33.32 -9.29
CA ALA A 39 -8.02 -33.74 -8.88
C ALA A 39 -7.20 -32.60 -8.22
N ASN A 40 -7.60 -31.34 -8.40
CA ASN A 40 -6.87 -30.18 -7.89
C ASN A 40 -7.24 -29.81 -6.44
N THR A 41 -8.39 -30.24 -5.92
CA THR A 41 -8.82 -29.89 -4.55
C THR A 41 -7.94 -30.54 -3.48
N ALA A 42 -7.47 -31.77 -3.68
CA ALA A 42 -6.60 -32.46 -2.73
C ALA A 42 -5.17 -31.88 -2.71
N ASN A 43 -4.65 -31.44 -3.86
CA ASN A 43 -3.33 -30.81 -3.93
C ASN A 43 -3.34 -29.37 -3.39
N THR A 44 -4.47 -28.67 -3.47
CA THR A 44 -4.59 -27.30 -2.93
C THR A 44 -4.64 -27.33 -1.39
N ALA A 45 -5.35 -28.31 -0.80
CA ALA A 45 -5.39 -28.48 0.66
C ALA A 45 -4.02 -28.82 1.26
N ASN A 46 -3.29 -29.79 0.65
CA ASN A 46 -1.94 -30.17 1.09
C ASN A 46 -0.92 -29.04 0.93
N THR A 47 -1.09 -28.20 -0.10
CA THR A 47 -0.22 -27.03 -0.32
C THR A 47 -0.51 -25.93 0.70
N ILE A 48 -1.78 -25.65 1.00
CA ILE A 48 -2.19 -24.65 2.00
C ILE A 48 -1.72 -25.06 3.41
N GLU A 49 -1.87 -26.33 3.79
CA GLU A 49 -1.36 -26.84 5.07
C GLU A 49 0.17 -26.74 5.17
N HIS A 50 0.90 -27.01 4.08
CA HIS A 50 2.35 -26.85 4.07
C HIS A 50 2.78 -25.39 4.25
N TYR A 51 2.12 -24.43 3.59
CA TYR A 51 2.42 -23.00 3.75
C TYR A 51 2.06 -22.46 5.14
N GLN A 52 0.96 -22.93 5.74
CA GLN A 52 0.56 -22.53 7.10
C GLN A 52 1.52 -23.06 8.16
N ASN A 53 2.09 -24.25 7.97
CA ASN A 53 3.05 -24.83 8.91
C ASN A 53 4.43 -24.16 8.84
N ASP A 54 4.89 -23.71 7.66
CA ASP A 54 6.16 -22.97 7.52
C ASP A 54 6.07 -21.53 8.06
N ALA A 55 4.91 -20.88 7.99
CA ALA A 55 4.71 -19.52 8.50
C ALA A 55 4.76 -19.41 10.04
N LEU A 56 4.57 -20.52 10.75
CA LEU A 56 4.64 -20.61 12.21
C LEU A 56 6.06 -20.86 12.73
N LEU A 57 7.01 -21.22 11.86
CA LEU A 57 8.41 -21.40 12.22
C LEU A 57 9.10 -20.04 12.24
N THR A 58 9.74 -19.72 13.36
CA THR A 58 10.61 -18.53 13.44
C THR A 58 11.69 -18.64 12.37
N PRO A 59 11.92 -17.60 11.53
CA PRO A 59 12.92 -17.70 10.48
C PRO A 59 14.29 -17.95 11.11
N LYS A 60 14.93 -19.08 10.76
CA LYS A 60 16.29 -19.46 11.23
C LYS A 60 17.35 -18.40 10.90
N THR A 61 17.00 -17.42 10.09
CA THR A 61 17.79 -16.26 9.66
C THR A 61 18.12 -15.29 10.80
N TYR A 62 17.34 -15.27 11.89
CA TYR A 62 17.51 -14.33 13.00
C TYR A 62 17.98 -15.03 14.27
N HIS A 63 19.00 -14.46 14.92
CA HIS A 63 19.43 -14.94 16.23
C HIS A 63 18.32 -14.66 17.27
N PRO A 64 18.00 -15.59 18.19
CA PRO A 64 16.89 -15.47 19.14
C PRO A 64 16.86 -14.17 19.95
N LYS A 65 18.04 -13.61 20.24
CA LYS A 65 18.18 -12.32 20.96
C LYS A 65 17.56 -11.09 20.26
N TYR A 66 17.30 -11.18 18.95
CA TYR A 66 16.69 -10.10 18.16
C TYR A 66 15.20 -10.34 17.90
N LEU A 67 14.64 -11.42 18.46
CA LEU A 67 13.24 -11.78 18.30
C LEU A 67 12.45 -11.32 19.53
N HIS A 68 11.31 -10.69 19.27
CA HIS A 68 10.39 -10.16 20.26
C HIS A 68 9.01 -10.79 20.07
N ASP A 69 8.22 -10.82 21.13
CA ASP A 69 6.88 -11.40 21.08
C ASP A 69 5.97 -10.58 20.15
N TRP A 70 5.23 -11.27 19.29
CA TRP A 70 4.25 -10.65 18.43
C TRP A 70 2.93 -10.48 19.18
N VAL A 71 2.49 -9.23 19.27
CA VAL A 71 1.18 -8.85 19.82
C VAL A 71 0.48 -7.98 18.78
N PRO A 72 -0.81 -8.22 18.46
CA PRO A 72 -1.53 -7.37 17.54
C PRO A 72 -1.59 -5.93 18.07
N ALA A 73 -1.37 -4.95 17.18
CA ALA A 73 -1.52 -3.55 17.54
C ALA A 73 -3.00 -3.24 17.89
N PRO A 74 -3.25 -2.34 18.85
CA PRO A 74 -4.61 -1.93 19.18
C PRO A 74 -5.26 -1.22 17.99
N THR A 75 -6.59 -1.30 17.91
CA THR A 75 -7.34 -0.49 16.96
C THR A 75 -7.39 0.95 17.46
N VAL A 76 -7.23 1.90 16.53
CA VAL A 76 -7.41 3.33 16.82
C VAL A 76 -8.90 3.58 17.03
N PRO A 77 -9.33 4.14 18.18
CA PRO A 77 -10.74 4.39 18.45
C PRO A 77 -11.30 5.42 17.47
N GLU A 78 -12.52 5.19 17.00
CA GLU A 78 -13.22 6.16 16.17
C GLU A 78 -13.53 7.43 16.98
N SER A 79 -13.32 8.58 16.37
CA SER A 79 -13.75 9.88 16.90
C SER A 79 -14.97 10.38 16.14
N PRO A 80 -16.20 10.15 16.64
CA PRO A 80 -17.40 10.47 15.87
C PRO A 80 -17.43 11.93 15.44
N ARG A 81 -17.87 12.18 14.20
CA ARG A 81 -18.05 13.52 13.59
C ARG A 81 -16.77 14.25 13.16
N MET A 82 -15.60 13.63 13.29
CA MET A 82 -14.38 14.21 12.70
C MET A 82 -14.33 13.98 11.18
N PRO A 83 -13.85 14.95 10.37
CA PRO A 83 -13.67 14.76 8.93
C PRO A 83 -12.70 13.62 8.62
N GLY A 84 -13.06 12.78 7.65
CA GLY A 84 -12.16 11.72 7.13
C GLY A 84 -12.07 10.46 8.00
N GLU A 85 -12.85 10.35 9.06
CA GLU A 85 -12.90 9.17 9.92
C GLU A 85 -13.36 7.93 9.15
N LEU A 86 -12.81 6.77 9.53
CA LEU A 86 -12.97 5.51 8.83
C LEU A 86 -12.55 5.56 7.35
N GLY A 87 -11.81 6.58 6.93
CA GLY A 87 -11.45 6.81 5.53
C GLY A 87 -12.60 7.34 4.67
N LYS A 88 -13.66 7.89 5.27
CA LYS A 88 -14.79 8.49 4.54
C LYS A 88 -14.35 9.74 3.77
N ALA A 89 -14.97 9.98 2.62
CA ALA A 89 -14.72 11.19 1.86
C ALA A 89 -15.09 12.44 2.68
N VAL A 90 -14.26 13.49 2.57
CA VAL A 90 -14.52 14.79 3.20
C VAL A 90 -15.14 15.69 2.14
N ILE A 91 -16.29 16.28 2.48
CA ILE A 91 -16.93 17.30 1.66
C ILE A 91 -16.46 18.65 2.19
N LEU A 92 -15.85 19.44 1.31
CA LEU A 92 -15.40 20.79 1.66
C LEU A 92 -16.59 21.75 1.75
N PRO A 93 -16.61 22.66 2.75
CA PRO A 93 -17.49 23.82 2.74
C PRO A 93 -17.21 24.70 1.51
N ALA A 94 -18.24 25.33 0.95
CA ALA A 94 -18.15 26.14 -0.26
C ALA A 94 -17.15 27.31 -0.13
N GLU A 95 -16.99 27.82 1.09
CA GLU A 95 -16.08 28.91 1.44
C GLU A 95 -14.60 28.53 1.24
N LEU A 96 -14.27 27.25 1.40
CA LEU A 96 -12.90 26.73 1.35
C LEU A 96 -12.56 26.10 -0.01
N GLU A 97 -13.52 26.00 -0.94
CA GLU A 97 -13.26 25.48 -2.28
C GLU A 97 -12.28 26.36 -3.08
N ALA A 98 -12.35 27.68 -2.90
CA ALA A 98 -11.46 28.61 -3.58
C ALA A 98 -10.00 28.45 -3.10
N GLU A 99 -9.80 28.45 -1.77
CA GLU A 99 -8.50 28.20 -1.15
C GLU A 99 -7.95 26.83 -1.54
N SER A 100 -8.80 25.79 -1.49
CA SER A 100 -8.43 24.43 -1.85
C SER A 100 -7.93 24.32 -3.30
N LYS A 101 -8.54 25.05 -4.24
CA LYS A 101 -8.11 25.06 -5.66
C LYS A 101 -6.79 25.80 -5.85
N GLU A 102 -6.58 26.90 -5.13
CA GLU A 102 -5.33 27.65 -5.16
C GLU A 102 -4.16 26.82 -4.61
N ARG A 103 -4.34 26.27 -3.40
CA ARG A 103 -3.31 25.49 -2.70
C ARG A 103 -3.11 24.08 -3.24
N PHE A 104 -3.95 23.61 -4.17
CA PHE A 104 -3.75 22.32 -4.84
C PHE A 104 -2.42 22.27 -5.59
N THR A 105 -1.95 23.41 -6.09
CA THR A 105 -0.68 23.50 -6.84
C THR A 105 0.57 23.34 -5.97
N GLU A 106 0.45 23.44 -4.65
CA GLU A 106 1.58 23.32 -3.72
C GLU A 106 2.09 21.88 -3.64
N HIS A 107 1.18 20.91 -3.59
CA HIS A 107 1.48 19.50 -3.32
C HIS A 107 0.77 18.50 -4.26
N GLU A 108 0.01 18.98 -5.26
CA GLU A 108 -0.76 18.15 -6.21
C GLU A 108 -1.86 17.28 -5.55
N PHE A 109 -2.22 17.59 -4.30
CA PHE A 109 -3.38 17.05 -3.60
C PHE A 109 -4.06 18.12 -2.75
N ASN A 110 -5.21 17.77 -2.18
CA ASN A 110 -6.01 18.71 -1.40
C ASN A 110 -5.45 18.88 0.03
N ILE A 111 -4.51 19.82 0.18
CA ILE A 111 -3.89 20.09 1.48
C ILE A 111 -4.89 20.62 2.51
N VAL A 112 -5.85 21.44 2.08
CA VAL A 112 -6.91 21.99 2.95
C VAL A 112 -7.74 20.86 3.57
N VAL A 113 -8.10 19.84 2.79
CA VAL A 113 -8.77 18.64 3.31
C VAL A 113 -7.85 17.84 4.20
N SER A 114 -6.57 17.66 3.82
CA SER A 114 -5.60 16.95 4.64
C SER A 114 -5.48 17.60 6.02
N ASP A 115 -5.38 18.92 6.10
CA ASP A 115 -5.21 19.64 7.36
C ASP A 115 -6.45 19.55 8.26
N MET A 116 -7.66 19.40 7.69
CA MET A 116 -8.89 19.14 8.45
C MET A 116 -8.97 17.73 9.03
N ILE A 117 -8.34 16.76 8.36
CA ILE A 117 -8.38 15.36 8.76
C ILE A 117 -7.38 15.13 9.91
N SER A 118 -7.89 14.53 10.99
CA SER A 118 -7.08 14.17 12.15
C SER A 118 -5.81 13.38 11.76
N THR A 119 -4.68 13.76 12.35
CA THR A 119 -3.40 13.02 12.23
C THR A 119 -3.51 11.60 12.79
N ASN A 120 -4.44 11.37 13.72
CA ASN A 120 -4.74 10.07 14.32
C ASN A 120 -6.15 9.56 13.94
N ARG A 121 -6.56 9.74 12.68
CA ARG A 121 -7.86 9.23 12.21
C ARG A 121 -7.97 7.70 12.31
N SER A 122 -9.16 7.20 12.61
CA SER A 122 -9.46 5.77 12.46
C SER A 122 -9.64 5.40 10.97
N LEU A 123 -9.46 4.11 10.64
CA LEU A 123 -9.68 3.58 9.29
C LEU A 123 -10.55 2.34 9.39
N ALA A 124 -11.46 2.17 8.43
CA ALA A 124 -12.21 0.93 8.29
C ALA A 124 -11.27 -0.21 7.88
N ASP A 125 -11.49 -1.40 8.44
CA ASP A 125 -10.77 -2.60 8.04
C ASP A 125 -11.41 -3.18 6.78
N VAL A 126 -10.74 -2.98 5.64
CA VAL A 126 -11.20 -3.46 4.32
C VAL A 126 -10.52 -4.77 3.90
N ARG A 127 -9.76 -5.41 4.80
CA ARG A 127 -9.07 -6.68 4.51
C ARG A 127 -10.08 -7.81 4.32
N ASP A 128 -9.68 -8.79 3.51
CA ASP A 128 -10.45 -10.03 3.36
C ASP A 128 -10.55 -10.75 4.72
N PRO A 129 -11.72 -11.30 5.10
CA PRO A 129 -11.87 -12.06 6.34
C PRO A 129 -10.86 -13.21 6.53
N GLU A 130 -10.34 -13.79 5.45
CA GLU A 130 -9.28 -14.80 5.52
C GLU A 130 -7.94 -14.21 5.98
N CYS A 131 -7.63 -12.95 5.68
CA CYS A 131 -6.44 -12.28 6.20
C CYS A 131 -6.46 -12.17 7.72
N LEU A 132 -7.64 -12.04 8.33
CA LEU A 132 -7.81 -11.96 9.79
C LEU A 132 -7.51 -13.29 10.50
N LYS A 133 -7.55 -14.41 9.76
CA LYS A 133 -7.30 -15.77 10.29
C LYS A 133 -5.82 -16.18 10.20
N ILE A 134 -4.98 -15.38 9.54
CA ILE A 134 -3.55 -15.66 9.40
C ILE A 134 -2.89 -15.62 10.78
N LYS A 135 -2.20 -16.70 11.13
CA LYS A 135 -1.39 -16.79 12.35
C LYS A 135 0.06 -16.51 12.00
N TYR A 136 0.67 -15.61 12.76
CA TYR A 136 2.10 -15.31 12.64
C TYR A 136 2.90 -16.11 13.68
N ALA A 137 4.19 -16.30 13.41
CA ALA A 137 5.11 -16.84 14.40
C ALA A 137 5.05 -16.00 15.69
N PRO A 138 5.10 -16.62 16.89
CA PRO A 138 4.95 -15.91 18.16
C PRO A 138 6.08 -14.92 18.41
N LYS A 139 7.24 -15.12 17.78
CA LYS A 139 8.40 -14.25 17.90
C LYS A 139 8.86 -13.75 16.54
N LEU A 140 8.95 -12.44 16.41
CA LEU A 140 9.33 -11.76 15.17
C LEU A 140 10.52 -10.81 15.40
N PRO A 141 11.34 -10.58 14.35
CA PRO A 141 12.43 -9.63 14.44
C PRO A 141 11.90 -8.19 14.47
N THR A 142 12.61 -7.31 15.17
CA THR A 142 12.36 -5.86 15.10
C THR A 142 12.66 -5.32 13.70
N THR A 143 11.97 -4.24 13.32
CA THR A 143 12.17 -3.51 12.08
C THR A 143 12.52 -2.04 12.35
N SER A 144 13.38 -1.46 11.52
CA SER A 144 13.51 0.00 11.41
C SER A 144 12.65 0.44 10.22
N ILE A 145 11.92 1.52 10.39
CA ILE A 145 11.06 2.09 9.35
C ILE A 145 11.78 3.30 8.80
N ILE A 146 11.89 3.40 7.48
CA ILE A 146 12.56 4.50 6.80
C ILE A 146 11.52 5.21 5.94
N ILE A 147 11.31 6.49 6.23
CA ILE A 147 10.47 7.40 5.43
C ILE A 147 11.42 8.43 4.84
N ILE A 148 11.28 8.67 3.55
CA ILE A 148 12.04 9.70 2.85
C ILE A 148 11.04 10.79 2.51
N PHE A 149 11.44 12.04 2.67
CA PHE A 149 10.58 13.15 2.34
C PHE A 149 11.37 14.30 1.72
N HIS A 150 10.70 15.07 0.89
CA HIS A 150 11.21 16.30 0.29
C HIS A 150 10.06 17.28 0.08
N ASN A 151 10.08 18.42 0.79
CA ASN A 151 9.00 19.40 0.72
C ASN A 151 7.60 18.80 0.94
N GLU A 152 7.53 17.81 1.82
CA GLU A 152 6.28 17.15 2.16
C GLU A 152 5.38 18.07 3.00
N ALA A 153 4.08 17.88 2.88
CA ALA A 153 3.14 18.63 3.68
C ALA A 153 3.18 18.17 5.15
N TRP A 154 2.99 19.08 6.10
CA TRP A 154 3.08 18.73 7.52
C TRP A 154 2.06 17.68 7.93
N SER A 155 0.80 17.84 7.49
CA SER A 155 -0.29 16.96 7.89
C SER A 155 -0.15 15.53 7.35
N THR A 156 0.41 15.34 6.15
CA THR A 156 0.67 14.03 5.55
C THR A 156 1.79 13.31 6.29
N LEU A 157 2.97 13.95 6.43
CA LEU A 157 4.13 13.37 7.12
C LEU A 157 3.78 12.94 8.56
N VAL A 158 3.14 13.83 9.32
CA VAL A 158 2.77 13.56 10.71
C VAL A 158 1.71 12.46 10.81
N ARG A 159 0.75 12.40 9.89
CA ARG A 159 -0.25 11.33 9.85
C ARG A 159 0.39 9.98 9.54
N SER A 160 1.39 9.94 8.67
CA SER A 160 2.18 8.74 8.38
C SER A 160 2.92 8.23 9.62
N LEU A 161 3.58 9.14 10.37
CA LEU A 161 4.21 8.82 11.66
C LEU A 161 3.23 8.23 12.68
N TRP A 162 2.08 8.89 12.90
CA TRP A 162 1.08 8.38 13.84
C TRP A 162 0.44 7.07 13.40
N SER A 163 0.26 6.88 12.09
CA SER A 163 -0.24 5.62 11.55
C SER A 163 0.70 4.46 11.90
N ILE A 164 2.01 4.66 11.73
CA ILE A 164 3.04 3.69 12.11
C ILE A 164 2.98 3.40 13.61
N ILE A 165 3.01 4.45 14.43
CA ILE A 165 3.04 4.33 15.90
C ILE A 165 1.83 3.57 16.43
N ASN A 166 0.64 3.85 15.89
CA ASN A 166 -0.60 3.31 16.42
C ASN A 166 -0.96 1.94 15.86
N ARG A 167 -0.57 1.63 14.62
CA ARG A 167 -0.96 0.39 13.93
C ARG A 167 0.14 -0.66 13.85
N SER A 168 1.34 -0.36 14.36
CA SER A 168 2.43 -1.34 14.44
C SER A 168 2.58 -1.89 15.86
N PRO A 169 2.92 -3.18 16.02
CA PRO A 169 3.28 -3.73 17.32
C PRO A 169 4.50 -3.00 17.89
N LYS A 170 4.34 -2.36 19.05
CA LYS A 170 5.35 -1.45 19.64
C LYS A 170 6.72 -2.10 19.82
N ASP A 171 6.75 -3.35 20.28
CA ASP A 171 8.00 -4.08 20.51
C ASP A 171 8.74 -4.47 19.24
N LEU A 172 8.05 -4.45 18.08
CA LEU A 172 8.65 -4.76 16.79
C LEU A 172 9.17 -3.52 16.06
N VAL A 173 8.75 -2.31 16.43
CA VAL A 173 9.26 -1.07 15.83
C VAL A 173 10.45 -0.58 16.64
N LYS A 174 11.66 -0.75 16.10
CA LYS A 174 12.87 -0.35 16.82
C LYS A 174 13.08 1.16 16.80
N GLU A 175 12.87 1.76 15.64
CA GLU A 175 13.09 3.17 15.36
C GLU A 175 12.41 3.57 14.05
N ILE A 176 12.11 4.86 13.90
CA ILE A 176 11.70 5.47 12.64
C ILE A 176 12.85 6.39 12.19
N ILE A 177 13.23 6.29 10.92
CA ILE A 177 14.28 7.08 10.31
C ILE A 177 13.62 7.95 9.25
N LEU A 178 13.60 9.26 9.48
CA LEU A 178 13.16 10.25 8.52
C LEU A 178 14.38 10.73 7.75
N VAL A 179 14.36 10.61 6.42
CA VAL A 179 15.44 11.06 5.55
C VAL A 179 14.95 12.26 4.75
N ASP A 180 15.47 13.43 5.08
CA ASP A 180 15.18 14.70 4.41
C ASP A 180 16.10 14.85 3.19
N ASP A 181 15.54 14.66 1.99
CA ASP A 181 16.25 14.83 0.71
C ASP A 181 16.28 16.31 0.28
N LYS A 182 16.83 17.17 1.16
CA LYS A 182 17.03 18.61 0.95
C LYS A 182 15.71 19.40 0.80
N SER A 183 14.86 19.33 1.81
CA SER A 183 13.66 20.18 1.90
C SER A 183 14.02 21.66 2.10
N THR A 184 13.15 22.53 1.61
CA THR A 184 13.27 23.99 1.69
C THR A 184 12.26 24.64 2.62
N PHE A 185 11.22 23.92 3.04
CA PHE A 185 10.18 24.46 3.93
C PHE A 185 10.64 24.55 5.39
N ASP A 186 10.44 25.72 6.00
CA ASP A 186 10.93 26.03 7.35
C ASP A 186 10.36 25.09 8.42
N TYR A 187 9.10 24.68 8.29
CA TYR A 187 8.43 23.78 9.24
C TYR A 187 9.04 22.36 9.24
N LEU A 188 9.77 21.96 8.19
CA LEU A 188 10.50 20.70 8.14
C LEU A 188 11.90 20.81 8.79
N GLY A 189 12.30 22.00 9.23
CA GLY A 189 13.51 22.27 9.99
C GLY A 189 13.33 21.97 11.49
N GLN A 190 13.64 22.97 12.32
CA GLN A 190 13.64 22.84 13.78
C GLN A 190 12.28 22.40 14.34
N GLN A 191 11.17 22.88 13.78
CA GLN A 191 9.83 22.51 14.24
C GLN A 191 9.59 20.99 14.13
N LEU A 192 10.07 20.35 13.07
CA LEU A 192 9.99 18.91 12.91
C LEU A 192 10.89 18.20 13.92
N ASP A 193 12.12 18.71 14.14
CA ASP A 193 13.07 18.15 15.11
C ASP A 193 12.46 18.14 16.52
N ASP A 194 11.90 19.27 16.95
CA ASP A 194 11.25 19.41 18.26
C ASP A 194 10.02 18.50 18.37
N TYR A 195 9.23 18.40 17.30
CA TYR A 195 8.02 17.58 17.30
C TYR A 195 8.33 16.09 17.43
N VAL A 196 9.33 15.59 16.70
CA VAL A 196 9.63 14.14 16.71
C VAL A 196 10.22 13.67 18.05
N GLU A 197 10.85 14.56 18.82
CA GLU A 197 11.32 14.26 20.18
C GLU A 197 10.16 13.98 21.16
N THR A 198 8.97 14.51 20.89
CA THR A 198 7.78 14.27 21.73
C THR A 198 7.13 12.90 21.49
N LEU A 199 7.54 12.17 20.44
CA LEU A 199 6.90 10.92 20.04
C LEU A 199 7.31 9.75 20.95
N PRO A 200 6.42 8.75 21.14
CA PRO A 200 6.67 7.62 22.03
C PRO A 200 7.68 6.61 21.49
N ILE A 201 8.04 6.71 20.21
CA ILE A 201 9.00 5.83 19.52
C ILE A 201 10.19 6.69 19.11
N PRO A 202 11.44 6.20 19.26
CA PRO A 202 12.61 6.95 18.82
C PRO A 202 12.55 7.21 17.32
N VAL A 203 12.52 8.49 16.96
CA VAL A 203 12.58 8.96 15.57
C VAL A 203 13.92 9.66 15.37
N LYS A 204 14.61 9.34 14.28
CA LYS A 204 15.88 9.96 13.90
C LYS A 204 15.71 10.64 12.56
N ILE A 205 16.04 11.92 12.49
CA ILE A 205 16.06 12.68 11.24
C ILE A 205 17.49 12.66 10.67
N ILE A 206 17.60 12.41 9.36
CA ILE A 206 18.85 12.46 8.59
C ILE A 206 18.65 13.51 7.51
N ARG A 207 19.39 14.61 7.58
CA ARG A 207 19.34 15.69 6.59
C ARG A 207 20.44 15.52 5.55
N MET A 208 20.07 15.56 4.28
CA MET A 208 21.00 15.45 3.16
C MET A 208 21.51 16.84 2.75
N GLU A 209 22.79 16.92 2.41
CA GLU A 209 23.42 18.19 1.98
C GLU A 209 22.90 18.65 0.62
N ASP A 210 22.70 17.70 -0.30
CA ASP A 210 22.22 17.90 -1.66
C ASP A 210 20.96 17.08 -1.93
N ARG A 211 20.14 17.53 -2.88
CA ARG A 211 19.00 16.77 -3.39
C ARG A 211 19.49 15.65 -4.31
N LEU A 212 19.52 14.43 -3.79
CA LEU A 212 20.09 13.26 -4.45
C LEU A 212 19.02 12.30 -4.98
N GLY A 213 17.77 12.47 -4.57
CA GLY A 213 16.62 11.70 -5.02
C GLY A 213 16.37 10.43 -4.18
N LEU A 214 15.17 9.89 -4.38
CA LEU A 214 14.60 8.77 -3.61
C LEU A 214 15.55 7.57 -3.45
N ILE A 215 16.26 7.16 -4.51
CA ILE A 215 17.13 5.97 -4.46
C ILE A 215 18.29 6.18 -3.50
N LYS A 216 18.99 7.31 -3.59
CA LYS A 216 20.14 7.62 -2.75
C LYS A 216 19.71 7.87 -1.31
N ALA A 217 18.58 8.54 -1.11
CA ALA A 217 17.97 8.72 0.20
C ALA A 217 17.61 7.36 0.87
N ARG A 218 17.05 6.40 0.11
CA ARG A 218 16.79 5.02 0.60
C ARG A 218 18.06 4.32 1.06
N LEU A 219 19.13 4.41 0.27
CA LEU A 219 20.42 3.81 0.62
C LEU A 219 20.99 4.45 1.89
N ARG A 220 20.90 5.78 2.01
CA ARG A 220 21.36 6.50 3.20
C ARG A 220 20.59 6.11 4.46
N GLY A 221 19.27 6.03 4.39
CA GLY A 221 18.45 5.54 5.49
C GLY A 221 18.78 4.09 5.87
N ALA A 222 19.03 3.23 4.87
CA ALA A 222 19.37 1.83 5.10
C ALA A 222 20.75 1.62 5.74
N GLU A 223 21.71 2.50 5.45
CA GLU A 223 23.07 2.51 6.03
C GLU A 223 23.05 2.86 7.53
N VAL A 224 22.18 3.79 7.93
CA VAL A 224 22.09 4.27 9.32
C VAL A 224 21.21 3.37 10.20
N SER A 225 20.37 2.54 9.58
CA SER A 225 19.49 1.61 10.29
C SER A 225 20.27 0.63 11.18
N ARG A 226 19.80 0.45 12.42
CA ARG A 226 20.45 -0.40 13.42
C ARG A 226 20.06 -1.87 13.35
N VAL A 227 19.08 -2.22 12.51
CA VAL A 227 18.52 -3.58 12.45
C VAL A 227 18.57 -4.16 11.05
N LYS A 228 18.54 -5.48 10.96
CA LYS A 228 18.64 -6.19 9.68
C LYS A 228 17.39 -6.03 8.81
N LYS A 229 16.21 -5.98 9.41
CA LYS A 229 14.93 -5.83 8.71
C LYS A 229 14.56 -4.36 8.57
N ARG A 230 14.37 -3.92 7.33
CA ARG A 230 14.03 -2.53 7.02
C ARG A 230 12.72 -2.49 6.26
N MET A 231 11.85 -1.55 6.65
CA MET A 231 10.62 -1.25 5.93
C MET A 231 10.76 0.15 5.34
N LEU A 232 10.56 0.26 4.03
CA LEU A 232 10.56 1.54 3.32
C LEU A 232 9.12 1.97 3.11
N ILE A 233 8.80 3.19 3.48
CA ILE A 233 7.46 3.79 3.36
C ILE A 233 7.60 5.12 2.61
N SER A 234 6.67 5.39 1.69
CA SER A 234 6.50 6.74 1.11
C SER A 234 5.88 7.67 2.14
N ASP A 235 6.12 8.95 1.98
CA ASP A 235 5.59 10.02 2.79
C ASP A 235 4.05 10.18 2.70
N ASP A 236 3.45 9.81 1.57
CA ASP A 236 2.01 9.86 1.28
C ASP A 236 1.39 8.53 0.77
#